data_AF-A0A3G6KAA2-F1
#
_entry.id   AF-A0A3G6KAA2-F1
#
_cell.length_a   1.000
_cell.length_b   1.000
_cell.length_c   1.000
_cell.angle_alpha   90.00
_cell.angle_beta   90.00
_cell.angle_gamma   90.00
#
_symmetry.space_group_name_H-M   'P 1'
#
loop_
_entity.id
_entity.type
_entity.pdbx_description
1 polymer ?
#
loop_
_entity_poly.entity_id
_entity_poly.type
_entity_poly.pdbx_seq_one_letter_code
_entity_poly.pdbx_strand_id
1 'polypeptide(L)'
;MKYALMDNEGQLLEKGKRPSADNLDDFVAALYEIGDQYKGKFTGIAVYAPGKIDTEKMIIHYGGALTFLDGLNLEETLGFRYGVAVSAENDAKGQPGAGQ
;
A
#
# COMPACT_ATOMS: atom_id res chain seq x y z
N MET A 1 -5.85 -4.65 7.03
CA MET A 1 -4.57 -4.04 6.57
C MET A 1 -3.43 -4.42 7.51
N LYS A 2 -2.25 -4.78 7.00
CA LYS A 2 -1.04 -5.04 7.81
C LYS A 2 0.03 -4.00 7.44
N TYR A 3 0.88 -3.62 8.39
CA TYR A 3 1.96 -2.66 8.16
C TYR A 3 3.17 -2.98 9.05
N ALA A 4 4.32 -2.45 8.65
CA ALA A 4 5.58 -2.58 9.36
C ALA A 4 6.46 -1.34 9.14
N LEU A 5 7.20 -0.95 10.17
CA LEU A 5 8.34 -0.05 10.07
C LEU A 5 9.61 -0.92 10.06
N MET A 6 10.45 -0.72 9.06
CA MET A 6 11.72 -1.43 8.89
C MET A 6 12.86 -0.41 8.79
N ASP A 7 14.06 -0.81 9.20
CA ASP A 7 15.27 -0.03 8.95
C ASP A 7 15.86 -0.29 7.56
N ASN A 8 16.97 0.37 7.26
CA ASN A 8 17.66 0.27 5.98
C ASN A 8 18.35 -1.10 5.75
N GLU A 9 18.50 -1.92 6.79
CA GLU A 9 19.01 -3.29 6.70
C GLU A 9 17.87 -4.31 6.50
N GLY A 10 16.62 -3.83 6.45
CA GLY A 10 15.42 -4.67 6.32
C GLY A 10 14.98 -5.28 7.65
N GLN A 11 15.52 -4.82 8.79
CA GLN A 11 15.15 -5.33 10.10
C GLN A 11 13.82 -4.73 10.53
N LEU A 12 12.93 -5.60 11.01
CA LEU A 12 11.63 -5.20 11.51
C LEU A 12 11.78 -4.46 12.85
N LEU A 13 11.44 -3.17 12.85
CA LEU A 13 11.42 -2.34 14.06
C LEU A 13 10.08 -2.44 14.77
N GLU A 14 8.98 -2.27 14.01
CA GLU A 14 7.62 -2.32 14.54
C GLU A 14 6.65 -2.89 13.51
N LYS A 15 5.59 -3.55 13.96
CA LYS A 15 4.51 -4.02 13.09
C LYS A 15 3.15 -3.84 13.74
N GLY A 16 2.14 -3.70 12.92
CA GLY A 16 0.76 -3.70 13.37
C GLY A 16 -0.22 -4.21 12.33
N LYS A 17 -1.47 -4.27 12.74
CA LYS A 17 -2.59 -4.61 11.88
C LYS A 17 -3.78 -3.74 12.24
N ARG A 18 -4.57 -3.41 11.24
CA ARG A 18 -5.91 -2.85 11.39
C ARG A 18 -6.94 -3.73 10.68
N PRO A 19 -8.22 -3.66 11.07
CA PRO A 19 -9.31 -4.19 10.27
C PRO A 19 -9.16 -3.78 8.80
N SER A 20 -9.66 -4.61 7.89
CA SER A 20 -9.75 -4.21 6.50
C SER A 20 -10.80 -3.11 6.38
N ALA A 21 -10.54 -2.12 5.54
CA ALA A 21 -11.52 -1.11 5.19
C ALA A 21 -12.54 -1.71 4.20
N ASP A 22 -13.78 -1.23 4.27
CA ASP A 22 -14.87 -1.68 3.40
C ASP A 22 -15.09 -0.75 2.20
N ASN A 23 -14.44 0.42 2.20
CA ASN A 23 -14.50 1.41 1.14
C ASN A 23 -13.17 2.17 1.00
N LEU A 24 -13.08 3.02 -0.04
CA LEU A 24 -11.86 3.75 -0.37
C LEU A 24 -11.51 4.82 0.67
N ASP A 25 -12.48 5.59 1.15
CA ASP A 25 -12.26 6.64 2.14
C ASP A 25 -11.69 6.09 3.45
N ASP A 26 -12.27 5.01 3.98
CA ASP A 26 -11.79 4.35 5.19
C ASP A 26 -10.40 3.73 4.98
N PHE A 27 -10.12 3.22 3.77
CA PHE A 27 -8.81 2.68 3.42
C PHE A 27 -7.73 3.78 3.43
N VAL A 28 -8.01 4.91 2.77
CA VAL A 28 -7.10 6.06 2.71
C VAL A 28 -6.92 6.68 4.10
N ALA A 29 -7.99 6.82 4.87
CA ALA A 29 -7.92 7.28 6.25
C ALA A 29 -7.01 6.38 7.10
N ALA A 30 -7.17 5.05 6.98
CA ALA A 30 -6.32 4.10 7.70
C ALA A 30 -4.85 4.20 7.30
N LEU A 31 -4.54 4.39 6.00
CA LEU A 31 -3.17 4.64 5.54
C LEU A 31 -2.60 5.93 6.15
N TYR A 32 -3.42 6.98 6.24
CA TYR A 32 -3.00 8.25 6.84
C TYR A 32 -2.74 8.12 8.33
N GLU A 33 -3.63 7.47 9.07
CA GLU A 33 -3.40 7.23 10.48
C GLU A 33 -2.13 6.40 10.74
N ILE A 34 -1.80 5.43 9.89
CA ILE A 34 -0.56 4.65 10.00
C ILE A 34 0.65 5.53 9.66
N GLY A 35 0.64 6.23 8.53
CA GLY A 35 1.77 7.08 8.13
C GLY A 35 2.04 8.21 9.12
N ASP A 36 0.99 8.82 9.68
CA ASP A 36 1.12 9.89 10.67
C ASP A 36 1.75 9.40 11.99
N GLN A 37 1.54 8.13 12.39
CA GLN A 37 2.21 7.53 13.57
C GLN A 37 3.74 7.44 13.40
N TYR A 38 4.21 7.28 12.16
CA TYR A 38 5.63 7.11 11.85
C TYR A 38 6.24 8.31 11.11
N LYS A 39 5.54 9.45 11.05
CA LYS A 39 6.01 10.62 10.31
C LYS A 39 7.41 11.04 10.78
N GLY A 40 8.32 11.19 9.81
CA GLY A 40 9.73 11.50 10.06
C GLY A 40 10.60 10.32 10.48
N LYS A 41 10.06 9.10 10.56
CA LYS A 41 10.79 7.86 10.88
C LYS A 41 10.99 6.93 9.67
N PHE A 42 10.41 7.27 8.52
CA PHE A 42 10.59 6.54 7.26
C PHE A 42 11.02 7.49 6.16
N THR A 43 11.76 6.95 5.18
CA THR A 43 12.27 7.67 4.01
C THR A 43 11.63 7.20 2.70
N GLY A 44 10.74 6.22 2.77
CA GLY A 44 10.00 5.64 1.65
C GLY A 44 8.83 4.80 2.14
N ILE A 45 7.89 4.50 1.24
CA ILE A 45 6.73 3.65 1.52
C ILE A 45 6.66 2.56 0.44
N ALA A 46 6.58 1.30 0.87
CA ALA A 46 6.31 0.17 0.00
C ALA A 46 4.90 -0.37 0.26
N VAL A 47 4.11 -0.52 -0.81
CA VAL A 47 2.71 -0.99 -0.75
C VAL A 47 2.56 -2.31 -1.48
N TYR A 48 2.00 -3.31 -0.78
CA TYR A 48 1.57 -4.57 -1.37
C TYR A 48 0.04 -4.61 -1.36
N ALA A 49 -0.57 -4.55 -2.54
CA ALA A 49 -2.03 -4.44 -2.68
C ALA A 49 -2.59 -5.41 -3.74
N PRO A 50 -3.85 -5.88 -3.60
CA PRO A 50 -4.49 -6.67 -4.63
C PRO A 50 -4.75 -5.82 -5.89
N GLY A 51 -4.81 -6.50 -7.04
CA GLY A 51 -5.05 -5.87 -8.33
C GLY A 51 -3.79 -5.63 -9.16
N LYS A 52 -3.97 -5.20 -10.40
CA LYS A 52 -2.86 -4.90 -11.31
C LYS A 52 -2.32 -3.52 -10.98
N ILE A 53 -1.03 -3.39 -10.68
CA ILE A 53 -0.42 -2.09 -10.37
C ILE A 53 0.36 -1.59 -11.59
N ASP A 54 0.04 -0.38 -12.05
CA ASP A 54 0.90 0.39 -12.95
C ASP A 54 2.04 0.97 -12.11
N THR A 55 3.21 0.36 -12.18
CA THR A 55 4.39 0.74 -11.38
C THR A 55 5.11 1.97 -11.91
N GLU A 56 4.70 2.52 -13.06
CA GLU A 56 5.23 3.81 -13.55
C GLU A 56 4.39 4.97 -13.00
N LYS A 57 3.07 4.79 -12.92
CA LYS A 57 2.13 5.83 -12.43
C LYS A 57 1.71 5.64 -10.98
N MET A 58 2.04 4.50 -10.37
CA MET A 58 1.59 4.07 -9.05
C MET A 58 0.06 3.97 -8.91
N ILE A 59 -0.62 3.58 -9.99
CA ILE A 59 -2.08 3.45 -10.03
C ILE A 59 -2.47 1.97 -9.90
N ILE A 60 -3.42 1.68 -9.00
CA ILE A 60 -4.05 0.38 -8.91
C ILE A 60 -5.16 0.28 -9.96
N HIS A 61 -5.07 -0.71 -10.83
CA HIS A 61 -6.10 -1.10 -11.79
C HIS A 61 -6.69 -2.45 -11.39
N TYR A 62 -8.01 -2.57 -11.46
CA TYR A 62 -8.73 -3.77 -11.08
C TYR A 62 -8.34 -4.23 -9.68
N GLY A 63 -8.81 -3.55 -8.63
CA GLY A 63 -8.43 -3.78 -7.21
C GLY A 63 -8.64 -5.20 -6.63
N GLY A 64 -9.02 -6.17 -7.48
CA GLY A 64 -9.13 -7.58 -7.13
C GLY A 64 -10.22 -7.81 -6.10
N ALA A 65 -9.83 -8.40 -4.96
CA ALA A 65 -10.74 -8.59 -3.84
C ALA A 65 -11.18 -7.28 -3.17
N LEU A 66 -10.46 -6.18 -3.39
CA LEU A 66 -10.76 -4.85 -2.90
C LEU A 66 -11.06 -3.93 -4.09
N THR A 67 -12.22 -4.14 -4.72
CA THR A 67 -12.62 -3.44 -5.96
C THR A 67 -12.62 -1.92 -5.82
N PHE A 68 -12.82 -1.40 -4.61
CA PHE A 68 -12.77 0.04 -4.32
C PHE A 68 -11.37 0.66 -4.49
N LEU A 69 -10.31 -0.13 -4.67
CA LEU A 69 -8.97 0.37 -4.97
C LEU A 69 -8.75 0.73 -6.44
N ASP A 70 -9.68 0.40 -7.33
CA ASP A 70 -9.56 0.73 -8.76
C ASP A 70 -9.45 2.24 -8.98
N GLY A 71 -8.39 2.66 -9.67
CA GLY A 71 -8.08 4.07 -9.95
C GLY A 71 -7.32 4.80 -8.84
N LEU A 72 -7.03 4.16 -7.70
CA LEU A 72 -6.26 4.78 -6.62
C LEU A 72 -4.80 5.01 -7.06
N ASN A 73 -4.37 6.27 -7.04
CA ASN A 73 -2.98 6.67 -7.24
C ASN A 73 -2.24 6.75 -5.89
N LEU A 74 -1.32 5.81 -5.66
CA LEU A 74 -0.57 5.70 -4.41
C LEU A 74 0.50 6.79 -4.24
N GLU A 75 1.10 7.28 -5.33
CA GLU A 75 2.09 8.37 -5.27
C GLU A 75 1.40 9.68 -4.89
N GLU A 76 0.25 10.00 -5.48
CA GLU A 76 -0.54 11.18 -5.10
C GLU A 76 -1.09 11.06 -3.67
N THR A 77 -1.53 9.86 -3.29
CA THR A 77 -2.15 9.63 -1.97
C THR A 77 -1.11 9.69 -0.84
N LEU A 78 0.05 9.06 -1.02
CA LEU A 78 1.05 8.86 0.04
C LEU A 78 2.33 9.65 -0.21
N GLY A 79 2.87 9.58 -1.41
CA GLY A 79 4.15 10.21 -1.77
C GLY A 79 4.11 11.72 -1.58
N PHE A 80 3.09 12.38 -2.14
CA PHE A 80 2.92 13.83 -1.98
C PHE A 80 2.60 14.24 -0.54
N ARG A 81 1.84 13.43 0.20
CA ARG A 81 1.49 13.73 1.60
C ARG A 81 2.71 13.71 2.52
N TYR A 82 3.59 12.72 2.34
CA TYR A 82 4.71 12.49 3.25
C TYR A 82 6.06 12.98 2.70
N GLY A 83 6.11 13.38 1.43
CA GLY A 83 7.33 13.86 0.78
C GLY A 83 8.38 12.75 0.63
N VAL A 84 7.95 11.51 0.38
CA VAL A 84 8.83 10.35 0.23
C VAL A 84 8.45 9.55 -1.01
N ALA A 85 9.39 8.76 -1.54
CA ALA A 85 9.11 7.88 -2.67
C ALA A 85 8.14 6.75 -2.27
N VAL A 86 7.22 6.41 -3.19
CA VAL A 86 6.34 5.25 -3.06
C VAL A 86 6.73 4.18 -4.07
N SER A 87 6.79 2.94 -3.61
CA SER A 87 6.81 1.76 -4.47
C SER A 87 5.57 0.91 -4.21
N ALA A 88 5.09 0.22 -5.24
CA ALA A 88 3.92 -0.63 -5.12
C ALA A 88 4.07 -1.90 -5.94
N GLU A 89 3.65 -3.02 -5.36
CA GLU A 89 3.67 -4.34 -5.99
C GLU A 89 2.34 -5.06 -5.74
N ASN A 90 1.95 -5.93 -6.68
CA ASN A 90 0.78 -6.76 -6.50
C ASN A 90 1.00 -7.74 -5.33
N ASP A 91 0.05 -7.81 -4.39
CA ASP A 91 0.00 -8.85 -3.34
C ASP A 91 -0.42 -10.18 -3.99
N ALA A 92 0.52 -10.82 -4.66
CA ALA A 92 0.32 -12.10 -5.35
C ALA A 92 0.13 -13.23 -4.33
N LYS A 93 -1.05 -13.31 -3.74
CA LYS A 93 -1.49 -14.53 -3.05
C LYS A 93 -2.08 -15.48 -4.07
N GLY A 94 -1.23 -16.36 -4.59
CA GLY A 94 -1.57 -17.58 -5.33
C GLY A 94 -2.91 -17.55 -6.06
N GLN A 95 -2.98 -16.89 -7.21
CA GLN A 95 -3.90 -17.35 -8.24
C GLN A 95 -3.29 -18.62 -8.84
N PRO A 96 -4.00 -19.77 -8.89
CA PRO A 96 -3.54 -20.87 -9.73
C PRO A 96 -3.41 -20.30 -11.14
N GLY A 97 -2.22 -20.42 -11.73
CA GLY A 97 -1.98 -19.97 -13.08
C GLY A 97 -3.04 -20.55 -13.99
N ALA A 98 -3.88 -19.69 -14.57
CA ALA A 98 -4.58 -20.03 -15.80
C ALA A 98 -3.52 -20.05 -16.92
N GLY A 99 -2.68 -21.07 -16.87
CA GLY A 99 -1.72 -21.39 -17.91
C GLY A 99 -2.32 -22.44 -18.83
N GLN A 100 -2.76 -21.96 -20.00
CA GLN A 100 -2.87 -22.63 -21.30
C GLN A 100 -3.71 -23.91 -21.41
#